data_AF-A0AA34X103-F1
#
_entry.id   AF-A0AA34X103-F1
#
_cell.length_a   1.000
_cell.length_b   1.000
_cell.length_c   1.000
_cell.angle_alpha   90.00
_cell.angle_beta   90.00
_cell.angle_gamma   90.00
#
_symmetry.space_group_name_H-M   'P 1'
#
loop_
_entity.id
_entity.type
_entity.pdbx_description
1 polymer ?
#
loop_
_entity_poly.entity_id
_entity_poly.type
_entity_poly.pdbx_seq_one_letter_code
_entity_poly.pdbx_strand_id
1 'polypeptide(L)'
;MMTDKRTDLTDLELDDLFASARTADPDPTDDFMARLFADIDDVADGFEQVTLPTEDRRSLLASLWAALGGWAGASGLAAAAAAGLWIGISPPSSLSSVTDVIWADSVDVSLFASEDILGLEG
;
A
#
# COMPACT_ATOMS: atom_id res chain seq x y z
N MET A 1 -4.73 -8.76 -45.00
CA MET A 1 -3.68 -7.98 -44.33
C MET A 1 -4.04 -7.93 -42.86
N MET A 2 -3.42 -8.78 -42.05
CA MET A 2 -3.75 -9.00 -40.64
C MET A 2 -2.65 -8.35 -39.81
N THR A 3 -3.00 -7.36 -38.99
CA THR A 3 -2.04 -6.68 -38.12
C THR A 3 -1.53 -7.67 -37.07
N ASP A 4 -0.25 -7.99 -37.15
CA ASP A 4 0.49 -8.78 -36.16
C ASP A 4 0.49 -7.99 -34.84
N LYS A 5 -0.34 -8.40 -33.87
CA LYS A 5 -0.26 -7.89 -32.50
C LYS A 5 0.85 -8.67 -31.80
N ARG A 6 2.06 -8.12 -31.77
CA ARG A 6 3.11 -8.56 -30.85
C ARG A 6 2.63 -8.28 -29.42
N THR A 7 1.90 -9.24 -28.85
CA THR A 7 1.17 -9.06 -27.58
C THR A 7 1.99 -9.48 -26.36
N ASP A 8 3.19 -10.04 -26.58
CA ASP A 8 4.05 -10.51 -25.49
C ASP A 8 5.36 -9.71 -25.50
N LEU A 9 5.29 -8.44 -25.08
CA LEU A 9 6.49 -7.70 -24.68
C LEU A 9 6.84 -8.16 -23.26
N THR A 10 8.10 -8.50 -23.04
CA THR A 10 8.59 -8.77 -21.69
C THR A 10 8.61 -7.48 -20.87
N ASP A 11 8.50 -7.59 -19.54
CA ASP A 11 8.54 -6.41 -18.64
C ASP A 11 9.82 -5.58 -18.85
N LEU A 12 10.94 -6.23 -19.15
CA LEU A 12 12.22 -5.57 -19.43
C LEU A 12 12.18 -4.75 -20.72
N GLU A 13 11.56 -5.28 -21.78
CA GLU A 13 11.39 -4.55 -23.04
C GLU A 13 10.43 -3.36 -22.88
N LEU A 14 9.39 -3.51 -22.05
CA LEU A 14 8.49 -2.42 -21.67
C LEU A 14 9.22 -1.32 -20.90
N ASP A 15 10.04 -1.69 -19.91
CA ASP A 15 10.83 -0.74 -19.13
C ASP A 15 11.82 0.04 -20.01
N ASP A 16 12.48 -0.62 -20.95
CA ASP A 16 13.37 0.04 -21.92
C ASP A 16 12.61 1.03 -22.81
N LEU A 17 11.41 0.65 -23.29
CA LEU A 17 10.54 1.56 -24.05
C LEU A 17 10.11 2.76 -23.20
N PHE A 18 9.71 2.57 -21.95
CA PHE A 18 9.33 3.67 -21.07
C PHE A 18 10.51 4.58 -20.71
N ALA A 19 11.71 4.02 -20.52
CA ALA A 19 12.94 4.78 -20.30
C ALA A 19 13.26 5.65 -21.54
N SER A 20 13.11 5.09 -22.74
CA SER A 20 13.29 5.83 -23.99
C SER A 20 12.28 6.97 -24.14
N ALA A 21 10.99 6.71 -23.84
CA ALA A 21 9.92 7.68 -23.93
C ALA A 21 10.08 8.83 -22.93
N ARG A 22 10.57 8.56 -21.71
CA ARG A 22 10.84 9.61 -20.70
C ARG A 22 11.96 10.58 -21.13
N THR A 23 12.88 10.12 -21.97
CA THR A 23 13.99 10.93 -22.47
C THR A 23 13.57 11.77 -23.68
N ALA A 24 12.60 11.27 -24.45
CA ALA A 24 11.98 12.03 -25.53
C ALA A 24 10.89 12.95 -24.94
N ASP A 25 11.23 14.21 -24.73
CA ASP A 25 10.26 15.25 -24.37
C ASP A 25 9.98 16.14 -25.59
N PRO A 26 9.14 15.69 -26.55
CA PRO A 26 8.75 16.54 -27.67
C PRO A 26 7.83 17.64 -27.15
N ASP A 27 8.24 18.89 -27.33
CA ASP A 27 7.39 20.04 -27.02
C ASP A 27 6.13 19.99 -27.91
N PRO A 28 4.92 19.97 -27.34
CA PRO A 28 3.69 19.95 -28.12
C PRO A 28 3.60 21.19 -29.02
N THR A 29 3.05 21.03 -30.22
CA THR A 29 2.85 22.18 -31.12
C THR A 29 1.76 23.10 -30.59
N ASP A 30 1.89 24.40 -30.85
CA ASP A 30 0.89 25.40 -30.43
C ASP A 30 -0.52 25.11 -30.96
N ASP A 31 -0.63 24.62 -32.20
CA ASP A 31 -1.91 24.21 -32.81
C ASP A 31 -2.54 23.01 -32.08
N PHE A 32 -1.72 22.07 -31.61
CA PHE A 32 -2.21 20.96 -30.78
C PHE A 32 -2.70 21.47 -29.43
N MET A 33 -1.93 22.32 -28.76
CA MET A 33 -2.32 22.89 -27.45
C MET A 33 -3.62 23.69 -27.55
N ALA A 34 -3.81 24.49 -28.61
CA ALA A 34 -5.04 25.23 -28.84
C ALA A 34 -6.26 24.31 -29.00
N ARG A 35 -6.12 23.19 -29.71
CA ARG A 35 -7.19 22.19 -29.86
C ARG A 35 -7.45 21.42 -28.58
N LEU A 36 -6.39 21.08 -27.83
CA LEU A 36 -6.51 20.41 -26.54
C LEU A 36 -7.31 21.27 -25.55
N PHE A 37 -7.04 22.57 -25.47
CA PHE A 37 -7.80 23.46 -24.58
C PHE A 37 -9.26 23.60 -25.01
N ALA A 38 -9.55 23.70 -26.31
CA ALA A 38 -10.92 23.70 -26.79
C ALA A 38 -11.68 22.40 -26.45
N ASP A 39 -11.01 21.25 -26.59
CA ASP A 39 -11.58 19.94 -26.25
C ASP A 39 -11.80 19.79 -24.72
N ILE A 40 -10.86 20.30 -23.91
CA ILE A 40 -11.02 20.35 -22.45
C ILE A 40 -12.26 21.15 -22.06
N ASP A 41 -12.48 22.32 -22.66
CA ASP A 41 -13.64 23.16 -22.35
C ASP A 41 -14.95 22.45 -22.73
N ASP A 42 -15.02 21.84 -23.92
CA ASP A 42 -16.20 21.06 -24.37
C ASP A 42 -16.50 19.87 -23.45
N VAL A 43 -15.46 19.17 -23.00
CA VAL A 43 -15.57 18.04 -22.08
C VAL A 43 -15.90 18.51 -20.66
N ALA A 44 -15.33 19.61 -20.20
CA ALA A 44 -15.60 20.19 -18.88
C ALA A 44 -17.06 20.64 -18.74
N ASP A 45 -17.66 21.17 -19.81
CA ASP A 45 -19.09 21.49 -19.85
C ASP A 45 -19.97 20.23 -19.80
N GLY A 46 -19.48 19.09 -20.31
CA GLY A 46 -20.14 17.79 -20.26
C GLY A 46 -19.99 17.03 -18.94
N PHE A 47 -18.95 17.32 -18.18
CA PHE A 47 -18.87 16.93 -16.77
C PHE A 47 -19.75 17.89 -15.97
N GLU A 48 -21.03 17.51 -15.76
CA GLU A 48 -21.82 18.14 -14.71
C GLU A 48 -20.92 18.21 -13.46
N GLN A 49 -20.67 19.43 -12.97
CA GLN A 49 -20.03 19.59 -11.68
C GLN A 49 -20.87 18.77 -10.73
N VAL A 50 -20.35 17.60 -10.33
CA VAL A 50 -20.99 16.76 -9.33
C VAL A 50 -21.09 17.69 -8.14
N THR A 51 -22.30 18.21 -7.94
CA THR A 51 -22.59 19.08 -6.81
C THR A 51 -22.43 18.15 -5.64
N LEU A 52 -21.24 18.18 -5.03
CA LEU A 52 -20.95 17.43 -3.84
C LEU A 52 -22.05 17.84 -2.85
N PRO A 53 -22.85 16.89 -2.35
CA PRO A 53 -23.88 17.21 -1.38
C PRO A 53 -23.24 18.06 -0.28
N THR A 54 -23.71 19.31 -0.16
CA THR A 54 -23.23 20.20 0.89
C THR A 54 -23.70 19.61 2.21
N GLU A 55 -22.76 18.93 2.86
CA GLU A 55 -22.75 18.51 4.26
C GLU A 55 -24.07 17.98 4.83
N ASP A 56 -24.34 16.71 4.58
CA ASP A 56 -25.08 15.90 5.55
C ASP A 56 -24.15 14.84 6.12
N ARG A 57 -23.49 15.21 7.24
CA ARG A 57 -22.57 14.38 8.03
C ARG A 57 -21.52 13.68 7.18
N ARG A 58 -20.40 14.37 6.92
CA ARG A 58 -19.15 13.72 6.52
C ARG A 58 -18.93 12.51 7.43
N SER A 59 -19.16 11.31 6.89
CA SER A 59 -18.93 10.06 7.59
C SER A 59 -17.50 10.13 8.12
N LEU A 60 -17.30 9.94 9.44
CA LEU A 60 -15.96 9.95 10.03
C LEU A 60 -15.03 9.01 9.27
N LEU A 61 -15.58 7.92 8.72
CA LEU A 61 -14.89 6.97 7.87
C LEU A 61 -14.45 7.59 6.52
N ALA A 62 -15.31 8.38 5.88
CA ALA A 62 -14.95 9.09 4.64
C ALA A 62 -13.89 10.18 4.90
N SER A 63 -13.94 10.84 6.07
CA SER A 63 -12.89 11.78 6.48
C SER A 63 -11.57 11.09 6.76
N LEU A 64 -11.59 9.91 7.37
CA LEU A 64 -10.39 9.10 7.62
C LEU A 64 -9.80 8.60 6.29
N TRP A 65 -10.64 8.13 5.37
CA TRP A 65 -10.23 7.73 4.02
C TRP A 65 -9.62 8.88 3.22
N ALA A 66 -10.19 10.08 3.30
CA ALA A 66 -9.62 11.27 2.70
C ALA A 66 -8.28 11.66 3.35
N ALA A 67 -8.17 11.59 4.68
CA ALA A 67 -6.94 11.87 5.42
C ALA A 67 -5.81 10.86 5.11
N LEU A 68 -6.17 9.60 4.79
CA LEU A 68 -5.22 8.58 4.35
C LEU A 68 -4.74 8.80 2.90
N GLY A 69 -5.29 9.75 2.16
CA GLY A 69 -4.92 10.03 0.77
C GLY A 69 -5.81 9.33 -0.27
N GLY A 70 -6.99 8.85 0.13
CA GLY A 70 -7.95 8.19 -0.75
C GLY A 70 -7.37 6.92 -1.37
N TRP A 71 -7.49 6.81 -2.70
CA TRP A 71 -6.99 5.65 -3.44
C TRP A 71 -5.47 5.48 -3.38
N ALA A 72 -4.71 6.58 -3.28
CA ALA A 72 -3.26 6.52 -3.08
C ALA A 72 -2.90 5.99 -1.69
N GLY A 73 -3.70 6.33 -0.67
CA GLY A 73 -3.60 5.72 0.66
C GLY A 73 -3.94 4.24 0.67
N ALA A 74 -5.00 3.87 -0.05
CA ALA A 74 -5.47 2.49 -0.15
C ALA A 74 -4.39 1.56 -0.73
N SER A 75 -3.70 2.01 -1.78
CA SER A 75 -2.63 1.22 -2.41
C SER A 75 -1.42 1.05 -1.48
N GLY A 76 -1.03 2.10 -0.75
CA GLY A 76 0.02 2.02 0.27
C GLY A 76 -0.32 1.05 1.41
N LEU A 77 -1.56 1.10 1.91
CA LEU A 77 -2.03 0.21 2.97
C LEU A 77 -2.10 -1.25 2.49
N ALA A 78 -2.57 -1.48 1.25
CA ALA A 78 -2.56 -2.80 0.63
C ALA A 78 -1.14 -3.34 0.45
N ALA A 79 -0.19 -2.51 0.01
CA ALA A 79 1.21 -2.88 -0.11
C ALA A 79 1.84 -3.20 1.26
N ALA A 80 1.55 -2.41 2.29
CA ALA A 80 2.00 -2.67 3.65
C ALA A 80 1.42 -3.99 4.21
N ALA A 81 0.15 -4.30 3.93
CA ALA A 81 -0.48 -5.56 4.32
C ALA A 81 0.17 -6.76 3.59
N ALA A 82 0.44 -6.64 2.29
CA ALA A 82 1.14 -7.66 1.52
C ALA A 82 2.57 -7.88 2.03
N ALA A 83 3.31 -6.82 2.35
CA ALA A 83 4.64 -6.90 2.94
C ALA A 83 4.61 -7.56 4.32
N GLY A 84 3.62 -7.24 5.16
CA GLY A 84 3.40 -7.90 6.45
C GLY A 84 3.11 -9.40 6.30
N LEU A 85 2.25 -9.77 5.35
CA LEU A 85 1.96 -11.18 5.04
C LEU A 85 3.21 -11.93 4.56
N TRP A 86 3.99 -11.30 3.68
CA TRP A 86 5.24 -11.86 3.15
C TRP A 86 6.24 -12.17 4.26
N ILE A 87 6.46 -11.20 5.15
CA ILE A 87 7.36 -11.35 6.32
C ILE A 87 6.84 -12.41 7.28
N GLY A 88 5.51 -12.52 7.48
CA GLY A 88 4.91 -13.52 8.35
C GLY A 88 5.02 -14.96 7.83
N ILE A 89 4.89 -15.16 6.51
CA ILE A 89 4.99 -16.49 5.87
C ILE A 89 6.45 -16.97 5.79
N SER A 90 7.39 -16.06 5.57
CA SER A 90 8.83 -16.37 5.52
C SER A 90 9.56 -15.55 6.58
N PRO A 91 9.48 -15.94 7.86
CA PRO A 91 10.20 -15.24 8.91
C PRO A 91 11.71 -15.35 8.63
N PRO A 92 12.44 -14.24 8.47
CA PRO A 92 13.88 -14.27 8.29
C PRO A 92 14.55 -14.90 9.52
N SER A 93 15.66 -15.64 9.31
CA SER A 93 16.37 -16.39 10.35
C SER A 93 16.80 -15.55 11.57
N SER A 94 16.95 -14.23 11.40
CA SER A 94 17.22 -13.28 12.47
C SER A 94 16.06 -13.13 13.47
N LEU A 95 14.79 -13.31 13.06
CA LEU A 95 13.63 -13.23 13.95
C LEU A 95 13.50 -14.47 14.84
N SER A 96 13.96 -15.64 14.38
CA SER A 96 14.00 -16.85 15.20
C SER A 96 14.92 -16.68 16.42
N SER A 97 16.09 -16.04 16.22
CA SER A 97 17.03 -15.77 17.32
C SER A 97 16.46 -14.78 18.35
N VAL A 98 15.71 -13.77 17.91
CA VAL A 98 15.07 -12.79 18.81
C VAL A 98 13.88 -13.42 19.54
N THR A 99 13.11 -14.27 18.86
CA THR A 99 11.97 -14.97 19.46
C THR A 99 12.44 -15.96 20.53
N ASP A 100 13.49 -16.74 20.28
CA ASP A 100 14.07 -17.62 21.30
C ASP A 100 14.54 -16.82 22.53
N VAL A 101 15.20 -15.67 22.35
CA VAL A 101 15.65 -14.84 23.49
C VAL A 101 14.49 -14.24 24.28
N ILE A 102 13.39 -13.85 23.62
CA ILE A 102 12.23 -13.24 24.29
C ILE A 102 11.32 -14.29 24.96
N TRP A 103 11.21 -15.49 24.38
CA TRP A 103 10.28 -16.53 24.84
C TRP A 103 10.93 -17.64 25.68
N ALA A 104 12.27 -17.76 25.72
CA ALA A 104 12.94 -18.78 26.52
C ALA A 104 13.04 -18.47 28.02
N ASP A 105 12.67 -17.27 28.47
CA ASP A 105 12.76 -16.88 29.89
C ASP A 105 11.43 -17.17 30.63
N SER A 106 11.01 -18.44 30.67
CA SER A 106 10.02 -18.87 31.67
C SER A 106 10.74 -19.16 32.98
N VAL A 107 10.99 -18.12 33.78
CA VAL A 107 11.52 -18.29 35.14
C VAL A 107 10.36 -18.69 36.04
N ASP A 108 10.28 -19.99 36.37
CA ASP A 108 9.43 -20.48 37.46
C ASP A 108 9.94 -19.91 38.79
N VAL A 109 9.40 -18.75 39.19
CA VAL A 109 9.62 -18.20 40.52
C VAL A 109 8.75 -19.02 41.48
N SER A 110 9.37 -20.01 42.14
CA SER A 110 8.75 -20.68 43.29
C SER A 110 8.59 -19.68 44.42
N LEU A 111 7.39 -19.09 44.53
CA LEU A 111 7.03 -18.08 45.53
C LEU A 111 6.82 -18.65 46.94
N PHE A 112 6.93 -19.97 47.09
CA PHE A 112 6.84 -20.65 48.38
C PHE A 112 8.03 -21.60 48.48
N ALA A 113 8.90 -21.37 49.46
CA ALA A 113 9.76 -22.43 49.96
C ALA A 113 8.81 -23.51 50.50
N SER A 114 8.66 -24.59 49.75
CA SER A 114 7.76 -25.73 50.00
C SER A 114 8.04 -26.47 51.32
N GLU A 115 8.94 -25.94 52.15
CA GLU A 115 9.54 -26.61 53.28
C GLU A 115 9.03 -26.07 54.64
N ASP A 116 8.34 -24.92 54.68
CA ASP A 116 8.06 -24.24 55.96
C ASP A 116 6.57 -24.19 56.40
N ILE A 117 5.59 -24.63 55.57
CA ILE A 117 4.17 -24.42 55.91
C ILE A 117 3.46 -25.56 56.65
N LEU A 118 4.02 -26.76 56.72
CA LEU A 118 3.42 -27.85 57.52
C LEU A 118 4.49 -28.69 58.21
N GLY A 119 5.29 -28.03 59.05
CA GLY A 119 6.04 -28.67 60.13
C GLY A 119 5.07 -29.45 61.03
N LEU A 120 4.88 -30.73 60.70
CA LEU A 120 4.15 -31.73 61.46
C LEU A 120 5.09 -32.86 61.90
N GLU A 121 6.35 -32.51 62.17
CA GLU A 121 7.25 -33.40 62.91
C GLU A 121 7.09 -33.10 64.41
N GLY A 122 6.75 -34.14 65.16
CA GLY A 122 6.55 -34.10 66.60
C GLY A 122 7.84 -34.00 67.41
#